data_AF-A0A822BG75-F1
#
_entry.id   AF-A0A822BG75-F1
#
_cell.length_a   1.000
_cell.length_b   1.000
_cell.length_c   1.000
_cell.angle_alpha   90.00
_cell.angle_beta   90.00
_cell.angle_gamma   90.00
#
_symmetry.space_group_name_H-M   'P 1'
#
loop_
_entity.id
_entity.type
_entity.pdbx_description
1 polymer ?
#
loop_
_entity_poly.entity_id
_entity_poly.type
_entity_poly.pdbx_seq_one_letter_code
_entity_poly.pdbx_strand_id
1 'polypeptide(L)'
;MLNKKYLFSLGILDIFGFENFQQNSFEQLCINYANENLQQFFVHHIFKLEQEEYNNEHINWKHIAFEDNQRILDLIAIKSMNIIALIDEESRFPKGTDRSLCDKLHANHSKNDNFIPRKTDNIISFGIRHFAGNVYYDCENFLEKNRDTFSQDLMKLLQETKSKFLRNLFLNEFQIGTETRKRAPSLGTQFKKSLDSLMNILSSCQPFFIRCIKPNEYKTPNNFDRALVCRQLRYSGMMETISIRRKGYPIRHLFRDFVDRYRLLAPGVGPSHCEMDCRLAADKICKTVLINQDYQIGKTKVFLKVS
;
A
#
# COMPACT_ATOMS: atom_id res chain seq x y z
N MET A 1 -3.99 -0.86 42.25
CA MET A 1 -3.93 -1.46 40.90
C MET A 1 -4.91 -0.72 40.01
N LEU A 2 -4.42 0.16 39.14
CA LEU A 2 -5.27 0.98 38.26
C LEU A 2 -5.85 0.10 37.15
N ASN A 3 -7.18 0.04 37.10
CA ASN A 3 -7.97 -0.53 36.01
C ASN A 3 -7.52 0.09 34.68
N LYS A 4 -6.80 -0.67 33.85
CA LYS A 4 -6.64 -0.34 32.43
C LYS A 4 -8.02 -0.44 31.78
N LYS A 5 -8.71 0.70 31.66
CA LYS A 5 -9.83 0.85 30.73
C LYS A 5 -9.30 0.49 29.34
N TYR A 6 -9.80 -0.59 28.75
CA TYR A 6 -9.61 -0.85 27.33
C TYR A 6 -10.37 0.23 26.57
N LEU A 7 -9.69 1.33 26.26
CA LEU A 7 -10.20 2.35 25.36
C LEU A 7 -10.06 1.78 23.94
N PHE A 8 -11.18 1.36 23.36
CA PHE A 8 -11.25 1.08 21.94
C PHE A 8 -11.17 2.42 21.20
N SER A 9 -10.17 2.59 20.34
CA SER A 9 -10.03 3.74 19.48
C SER A 9 -10.32 3.35 18.03
N LEU A 10 -10.96 4.26 17.30
CA LEU A 10 -11.13 4.15 15.85
C LEU A 10 -10.18 5.13 15.18
N GLY A 11 -9.26 4.62 14.36
CA GLY A 11 -8.36 5.42 13.54
C GLY A 11 -8.94 5.64 12.15
N ILE A 12 -8.85 6.87 11.63
CA ILE A 12 -9.17 7.19 10.24
C ILE A 12 -7.89 7.74 9.61
N LEU A 13 -7.44 7.11 8.53
CA LEU A 13 -6.31 7.57 7.73
C LEU A 13 -6.84 8.08 6.39
N ASP A 14 -6.63 9.37 6.13
CA ASP A 14 -6.85 9.99 4.83
C ASP A 14 -5.48 10.30 4.21
N ILE A 15 -5.21 9.72 3.05
CA ILE A 15 -3.92 9.84 2.37
C ILE A 15 -4.13 9.88 0.86
N PHE A 16 -3.24 10.61 0.18
CA PHE A 16 -3.18 10.62 -1.28
C PHE A 16 -2.92 9.22 -1.84
N GLY A 17 -3.67 8.88 -2.90
CA GLY A 17 -3.40 7.68 -3.68
C GLY A 17 -2.11 7.81 -4.50
N PHE A 18 -1.76 6.74 -5.20
CA PHE A 18 -0.60 6.70 -6.08
C PHE A 18 -0.66 7.79 -7.16
N GLU A 19 0.44 8.54 -7.34
CA GLU A 19 0.53 9.67 -8.27
C GLU A 19 1.46 9.38 -9.44
N ASN A 20 1.02 9.75 -10.65
CA ASN A 20 1.84 9.69 -11.85
C ASN A 20 1.39 10.79 -12.84
N PHE A 21 2.09 11.93 -12.79
CA PHE A 21 1.88 13.09 -13.62
C PHE A 21 2.86 13.13 -14.80
N GLN A 22 2.71 14.15 -15.66
CA GLN A 22 3.67 14.39 -16.75
C GLN A 22 5.08 14.70 -16.23
N GLN A 23 5.16 15.40 -15.08
CA GLN A 23 6.41 15.66 -14.36
C GLN A 23 6.20 15.24 -12.91
N ASN A 24 7.01 14.29 -12.43
CA ASN A 24 6.98 13.82 -11.05
C ASN A 24 8.26 14.27 -10.36
N SER A 25 8.11 14.83 -9.17
CA SER A 25 9.20 15.39 -8.38
C SER A 25 9.41 14.58 -7.08
N PHE A 26 10.25 15.08 -6.18
CA PHE A 26 10.55 14.51 -4.87
C PHE A 26 9.29 14.24 -4.04
N GLU A 27 8.29 15.12 -4.12
CA GLU A 27 7.01 14.99 -3.43
C GLU A 27 6.25 13.75 -3.91
N GLN A 28 6.16 13.55 -5.23
CA GLN A 28 5.57 12.34 -5.81
C GLN A 28 6.35 11.09 -5.41
N LEU A 29 7.68 11.15 -5.31
CA LEU A 29 8.48 10.01 -4.83
C LEU A 29 8.09 9.64 -3.39
N CYS A 30 7.94 10.62 -2.49
CA CYS A 30 7.50 10.40 -1.12
C CYS A 30 6.07 9.84 -1.05
N ILE A 31 5.13 10.42 -1.83
CA ILE A 31 3.75 9.94 -1.91
C ILE A 31 3.69 8.50 -2.41
N ASN A 32 4.43 8.18 -3.47
CA ASN A 32 4.47 6.84 -4.04
C ASN A 32 5.18 5.85 -3.10
N TYR A 33 6.21 6.27 -2.38
CA TYR A 33 6.83 5.46 -1.32
C TYR A 33 5.85 5.09 -0.20
N ALA A 34 5.03 6.05 0.24
CA ALA A 34 3.96 5.76 1.21
C ALA A 34 2.92 4.78 0.64
N ASN A 35 2.52 4.96 -0.62
CA ASN A 35 1.59 4.06 -1.30
C ASN A 35 2.15 2.64 -1.46
N GLU A 36 3.45 2.48 -1.72
CA GLU A 36 4.11 1.16 -1.74
C GLU A 36 4.02 0.46 -0.37
N ASN A 37 4.28 1.18 0.73
CA ASN A 37 4.16 0.60 2.09
C ASN A 37 2.71 0.19 2.41
N LEU A 38 1.75 1.06 2.09
CA LEU A 38 0.34 0.79 2.31
C LEU A 38 -0.18 -0.36 1.43
N GLN A 39 0.31 -0.47 0.19
CA GLN A 39 0.00 -1.60 -0.68
C GLN A 39 0.56 -2.90 -0.12
N GLN A 40 1.81 -2.90 0.35
CA GLN A 40 2.41 -4.07 0.99
C GLN A 40 1.56 -4.53 2.17
N PHE A 41 1.23 -3.60 3.08
CA PHE A 41 0.40 -3.88 4.24
C PHE A 41 -0.99 -4.41 3.87
N PHE A 42 -1.64 -3.80 2.87
CA PHE A 42 -2.94 -4.23 2.38
C PHE A 42 -2.89 -5.68 1.83
N VAL A 43 -1.92 -5.99 0.98
CA VAL A 43 -1.79 -7.34 0.38
C VAL A 43 -1.54 -8.39 1.47
N HIS A 44 -0.62 -8.11 2.40
CA HIS A 44 -0.33 -9.02 3.52
C HIS A 44 -1.56 -9.23 4.41
N HIS A 45 -2.30 -8.17 4.70
CA HIS A 45 -3.50 -8.26 5.52
C HIS A 45 -4.61 -9.08 4.85
N ILE A 46 -4.89 -8.81 3.58
CA ILE A 46 -5.90 -9.59 2.82
C ILE A 46 -5.49 -11.06 2.74
N PHE A 47 -4.21 -11.34 2.53
CA PHE A 47 -3.72 -12.71 2.49
C PHE A 47 -3.90 -13.42 3.83
N LYS A 48 -3.53 -12.77 4.94
CA LYS A 48 -3.75 -13.31 6.28
C LYS A 48 -5.22 -13.67 6.54
N LEU A 49 -6.15 -12.77 6.21
CA LEU A 49 -7.59 -13.03 6.34
C LEU A 49 -8.05 -14.21 5.47
N GLU A 50 -7.50 -14.34 4.26
CA GLU A 50 -7.79 -15.46 3.36
C GLU A 50 -7.33 -16.80 3.96
N GLN A 51 -6.14 -16.84 4.56
CA GLN A 51 -5.61 -18.04 5.22
C GLN A 51 -6.43 -18.41 6.45
N GLU A 52 -6.78 -17.43 7.28
CA GLU A 52 -7.60 -17.64 8.47
C GLU A 52 -8.96 -18.25 8.10
N GLU A 53 -9.60 -17.75 7.05
CA GLU A 53 -10.85 -18.32 6.54
C GLU A 53 -10.69 -19.79 6.12
N TYR A 54 -9.67 -20.11 5.30
CA TYR A 54 -9.46 -21.48 4.85
C TYR A 54 -9.08 -22.43 5.99
N ASN A 55 -8.30 -21.96 6.96
CA ASN A 55 -7.95 -22.74 8.14
C ASN A 55 -9.19 -23.02 9.02
N ASN A 56 -10.02 -22.00 9.24
CA ASN A 56 -11.28 -22.12 10.00
C ASN A 56 -12.22 -23.14 9.35
N GLU A 57 -12.30 -23.13 8.03
CA GLU A 57 -13.16 -23.99 7.22
C GLU A 57 -12.53 -25.35 6.86
N HIS A 58 -11.29 -25.61 7.29
CA HIS A 58 -10.52 -26.82 6.97
C HIS A 58 -10.41 -27.11 5.46
N ILE A 59 -10.24 -26.05 4.68
CA ILE A 59 -10.05 -26.15 3.24
C ILE A 59 -8.61 -26.59 2.95
N ASN A 60 -8.45 -27.58 2.08
CA ASN A 60 -7.13 -27.94 1.60
C ASN A 60 -6.69 -26.93 0.53
N TRP A 61 -5.86 -25.97 0.94
CA TRP A 61 -5.33 -24.93 0.05
C TRP A 61 -3.80 -25.01 -0.01
N LYS A 62 -3.23 -24.81 -1.19
CA LYS A 62 -1.78 -24.72 -1.37
C LYS A 62 -1.33 -23.30 -1.05
N HIS A 63 -0.19 -23.16 -0.37
CA HIS A 63 0.43 -21.86 -0.14
C HIS A 63 0.56 -21.09 -1.46
N ILE A 64 -0.21 -20.01 -1.62
CA ILE A 64 -0.19 -19.18 -2.81
C ILE A 64 1.03 -18.26 -2.69
N ALA A 65 2.07 -18.51 -3.47
CA ALA A 65 3.16 -17.56 -3.60
C ALA A 65 2.63 -16.26 -4.23
N PHE A 66 2.84 -15.14 -3.55
CA PHE A 66 2.55 -13.81 -4.05
C PHE A 66 3.86 -13.06 -4.31
N GLU A 67 3.82 -12.14 -5.28
CA GLU A 67 4.94 -11.24 -5.53
C GLU A 67 4.83 -10.07 -4.57
N ASP A 68 5.76 -9.99 -3.63
CA ASP A 68 5.86 -8.88 -2.70
C ASP A 68 6.58 -7.69 -3.38
N ASN A 69 6.15 -6.46 -3.07
CA ASN A 69 6.80 -5.22 -3.48
C ASN A 69 8.00 -4.84 -2.59
N GLN A 70 8.45 -5.73 -1.69
CA GLN A 70 9.63 -5.53 -0.84
C GLN A 70 10.87 -5.04 -1.60
N ARG A 71 11.12 -5.54 -2.83
CA ARG A 71 12.26 -5.12 -3.65
C ARG A 71 12.20 -3.63 -4.03
N ILE A 72 10.99 -3.09 -4.21
CA ILE A 72 10.76 -1.67 -4.49
C ILE A 72 11.01 -0.85 -3.22
N LEU A 73 10.52 -1.31 -2.06
CA LEU A 73 10.75 -0.65 -0.77
C LEU A 73 12.24 -0.64 -0.39
N ASP A 74 12.95 -1.74 -0.65
CA ASP A 74 14.39 -1.88 -0.50
C ASP A 74 15.16 -0.87 -1.35
N LEU A 75 14.77 -0.72 -2.61
CA LEU A 75 15.34 0.27 -3.53
C LEU A 75 15.08 1.70 -3.06
N ILE A 76 13.87 2.01 -2.61
CA ILE A 76 13.49 3.40 -2.28
C ILE A 76 14.08 3.85 -0.93
N ALA A 77 13.91 3.07 0.14
CA ALA A 77 14.18 3.56 1.50
C ALA A 77 14.70 2.54 2.52
N ILE A 78 14.62 1.22 2.29
CA ILE A 78 14.95 0.22 3.31
C ILE A 78 16.42 -0.22 3.26
N LYS A 79 16.92 -0.66 2.10
CA LYS A 79 18.27 -1.25 1.99
C LYS A 79 19.35 -0.17 2.04
N SER A 80 20.59 -0.51 2.39
CA SER A 80 21.72 0.42 2.29
C SER A 80 21.86 0.97 0.87
N MET A 81 22.34 2.21 0.73
CA MET A 81 22.48 2.89 -0.57
C MET A 81 21.16 2.98 -1.34
N ASN A 82 20.02 3.02 -0.66
CA ASN A 82 18.72 3.27 -1.29
C ASN A 82 18.60 4.71 -1.83
N ILE A 83 17.55 4.96 -2.62
CA ILE A 83 17.30 6.25 -3.25
C ILE A 83 17.25 7.39 -2.24
N ILE A 84 16.46 7.27 -1.16
CA ILE A 84 16.36 8.31 -0.12
C ILE A 84 17.71 8.55 0.57
N ALA A 85 18.48 7.51 0.84
CA ALA A 85 19.81 7.62 1.45
C ALA A 85 20.81 8.34 0.53
N LEU A 86 20.76 8.08 -0.78
CA LEU A 86 21.59 8.77 -1.77
C LEU A 86 21.19 10.24 -1.93
N ILE A 87 19.88 10.55 -1.90
CA ILE A 87 19.39 11.93 -1.88
C ILE A 87 19.89 12.62 -0.61
N ASP A 88 19.79 11.98 0.56
CA ASP A 88 20.24 12.53 1.84
C ASP A 88 21.75 12.79 1.89
N GLU A 89 22.55 11.87 1.34
CA GLU A 89 23.99 12.03 1.23
C GLU A 89 24.35 13.21 0.32
N GLU A 90 23.76 13.27 -0.87
CA GLU A 90 24.06 14.30 -1.85
C GLU A 90 23.54 15.68 -1.41
N SER A 91 22.41 15.73 -0.71
CA SER A 91 21.88 16.96 -0.09
C SER A 91 22.87 17.54 0.91
N ARG A 92 23.69 16.71 1.55
CA ARG A 92 24.70 17.15 2.54
C ARG A 92 26.06 17.44 1.92
N PHE A 93 26.28 17.04 0.67
CA PHE A 93 27.56 17.23 0.00
C PHE A 93 27.71 18.70 -0.45
N PRO A 94 28.79 19.41 -0.07
CA PRO A 94 28.93 20.86 -0.34
C PRO A 94 28.89 21.24 -1.83
N LYS A 95 29.27 20.32 -2.72
CA LYS A 95 29.24 20.49 -4.18
C LYS A 95 28.21 19.57 -4.85
N GLY A 96 27.26 19.06 -4.08
CA GLY A 96 26.22 18.17 -4.59
C GLY A 96 25.23 18.94 -5.46
N THR A 97 24.96 18.39 -6.64
CA THR A 97 24.01 18.92 -7.63
C THR A 97 22.98 17.86 -7.97
N ASP A 98 21.81 18.26 -8.46
CA ASP A 98 20.79 17.29 -8.90
C ASP A 98 21.32 16.38 -10.03
N ARG A 99 22.27 16.89 -10.81
CA ARG A 99 23.00 16.11 -11.82
C ARG A 99 23.86 15.01 -11.20
N SER A 100 24.69 15.36 -10.24
CA SER A 100 25.55 14.38 -9.56
C SER A 100 24.74 13.38 -8.73
N LEU A 101 23.61 13.79 -8.16
CA LEU A 101 22.61 12.87 -7.59
C LEU A 101 22.14 11.86 -8.64
N CYS A 102 21.67 12.35 -9.78
CA CYS A 102 21.17 11.50 -10.86
C CYS A 102 22.23 10.49 -11.32
N ASP A 103 23.47 10.94 -11.52
CA ASP A 103 24.59 10.07 -11.90
C ASP A 103 24.91 9.01 -10.82
N LYS A 104 24.88 9.39 -9.53
CA LYS A 104 25.03 8.44 -8.41
C LYS A 104 23.93 7.39 -8.38
N LEU A 105 22.67 7.77 -8.59
CA LEU A 105 21.54 6.83 -8.63
C LEU A 105 21.73 5.79 -9.73
N HIS A 106 22.14 6.21 -10.93
CA HIS A 106 22.40 5.30 -12.04
C HIS A 106 23.59 4.38 -11.79
N ALA A 107 24.68 4.90 -11.21
CA ALA A 107 25.86 4.10 -10.86
C ALA A 107 25.52 2.97 -9.86
N ASN A 108 24.64 3.25 -8.89
CA ASN A 108 24.28 2.29 -7.84
C ASN A 108 23.15 1.32 -8.25
N HIS A 109 22.22 1.73 -9.11
CA HIS A 109 20.96 0.99 -9.32
C HIS A 109 20.67 0.58 -10.76
N SER A 110 21.51 0.91 -11.74
CA SER A 110 21.28 0.54 -13.16
C SER A 110 21.07 -0.95 -13.42
N LYS A 111 21.62 -1.82 -12.55
CA LYS A 111 21.46 -3.28 -12.65
C LYS A 111 20.25 -3.83 -11.87
N ASN A 112 19.54 -2.99 -11.13
CA ASN A 112 18.34 -3.43 -10.43
C ASN A 112 17.22 -3.64 -11.47
N ASP A 113 16.46 -4.72 -11.31
CA ASP A 113 15.06 -4.72 -11.75
C ASP A 113 14.33 -3.56 -11.04
N ASN A 114 13.07 -3.21 -11.19
CA ASN A 114 12.50 -2.03 -10.49
C ASN A 114 13.15 -0.64 -10.73
N PHE A 115 14.43 -0.46 -11.09
CA PHE A 115 15.03 0.80 -11.50
C PHE A 115 15.02 0.87 -13.03
N ILE A 116 14.74 2.06 -13.56
CA ILE A 116 14.70 2.33 -14.99
C ILE A 116 15.76 3.39 -15.27
N PRO A 117 16.86 3.05 -15.94
CA PRO A 117 17.87 4.03 -16.29
C PRO A 117 17.36 5.02 -17.33
N ARG A 118 17.91 6.23 -17.31
CA ARG A 118 17.66 7.26 -18.33
C ARG A 118 18.03 6.75 -19.72
N LYS A 119 17.29 7.22 -20.73
CA LYS A 119 17.55 6.87 -22.14
C LYS A 119 18.77 7.57 -22.72
N THR A 120 19.10 8.75 -22.22
CA THR A 120 20.18 9.59 -22.74
C THR A 120 20.80 10.37 -21.59
N ASP A 121 22.11 10.62 -21.66
CA ASP A 121 22.81 11.32 -20.60
C ASP A 121 22.31 12.75 -20.39
N ASN A 122 21.76 13.44 -21.37
CA ASN A 122 21.27 14.81 -21.14
C ASN A 122 20.02 14.88 -20.24
N ILE A 123 19.34 13.76 -19.98
CA ILE A 123 18.12 13.73 -19.19
C ILE A 123 18.46 13.52 -17.71
N ILE A 124 18.07 14.47 -16.87
CA ILE A 124 18.28 14.44 -15.41
C ILE A 124 17.06 13.78 -14.76
N SER A 125 16.81 12.50 -15.08
CA SER A 125 15.67 11.76 -14.53
C SER A 125 16.04 10.32 -14.27
N PHE A 126 15.31 9.66 -13.38
CA PHE A 126 15.33 8.20 -13.23
C PHE A 126 13.89 7.67 -13.21
N GLY A 127 13.71 6.38 -13.49
CA GLY A 127 12.41 5.75 -13.32
C GLY A 127 12.42 4.64 -12.29
N ILE A 128 11.25 4.37 -11.73
CA ILE A 128 10.99 3.23 -10.86
C ILE A 128 9.80 2.45 -11.44
N ARG A 129 9.90 1.12 -11.47
CA ARG A 129 8.79 0.20 -11.74
C ARG A 129 8.10 -0.09 -10.40
N HIS A 130 7.09 0.73 -10.10
CA HIS A 130 6.23 0.61 -8.93
C HIS A 130 5.19 -0.50 -9.11
N PHE A 131 4.49 -0.89 -8.04
CA PHE A 131 3.37 -1.84 -8.15
C PHE A 131 2.27 -1.34 -9.11
N ALA A 132 2.07 -0.02 -9.15
CA ALA A 132 1.09 0.64 -10.01
C ALA A 132 1.59 0.86 -11.45
N GLY A 133 2.87 0.63 -11.73
CA GLY A 133 3.47 0.79 -13.05
C GLY A 133 4.72 1.67 -13.05
N ASN A 134 5.18 2.04 -14.25
CA ASN A 134 6.41 2.82 -14.39
C ASN A 134 6.14 4.30 -14.12
N VAL A 135 6.95 4.90 -13.24
CA VAL A 135 6.95 6.34 -12.96
C VAL A 135 8.35 6.88 -13.19
N TYR A 136 8.43 8.02 -13.87
CA TYR A 136 9.68 8.73 -14.11
C TYR A 136 9.70 9.99 -13.25
N TYR A 137 10.80 10.17 -12.53
CA TYR A 137 11.04 11.29 -11.63
C TYR A 137 12.13 12.17 -12.21
N ASP A 138 11.83 13.45 -12.35
CA ASP A 138 12.81 14.48 -12.70
C ASP A 138 13.63 14.82 -11.47
N CYS A 139 14.97 14.72 -11.51
CA CYS A 139 15.78 15.04 -10.34
C CYS A 139 15.92 16.54 -10.10
N GLU A 140 15.45 17.40 -11.00
CA GLU A 140 15.55 18.85 -10.83
C GLU A 140 14.95 19.30 -9.48
N ASN A 141 15.73 20.08 -8.72
CA ASN A 141 15.42 20.59 -7.39
C ASN A 141 15.21 19.51 -6.29
N PHE A 142 15.57 18.24 -6.52
CA PHE A 142 15.47 17.20 -5.49
C PHE A 142 16.27 17.56 -4.25
N LEU A 143 17.52 18.02 -4.42
CA LEU A 143 18.40 18.30 -3.30
C LEU A 143 17.90 19.46 -2.46
N GLU A 144 17.38 20.51 -3.10
CA GLU A 144 16.79 21.66 -2.43
C GLU A 144 15.56 21.26 -1.63
N LYS A 145 14.62 20.54 -2.27
CA LYS A 145 13.39 20.05 -1.62
C LYS A 145 13.67 19.14 -0.44
N ASN A 146 14.70 18.30 -0.51
CA ASN A 146 15.09 17.45 0.60
C ASN A 146 15.83 18.20 1.72
N ARG A 147 16.46 19.33 1.41
CA ARG A 147 17.09 20.26 2.38
C ARG A 147 16.07 21.14 3.09
N ASP A 148 14.84 21.23 2.59
CA ASP A 148 13.77 22.10 3.09
C ASP A 148 13.45 21.78 4.56
N THR A 149 14.18 22.46 5.44
CA THR A 149 14.19 22.28 6.88
C THR A 149 14.27 23.66 7.52
N PHE A 150 13.68 23.81 8.70
CA PHE A 150 13.62 25.11 9.37
C PHE A 150 15.03 25.64 9.67
N SER A 151 15.31 26.89 9.25
CA SER A 151 16.62 27.52 9.48
C SER A 151 16.95 27.61 10.97
N GLN A 152 18.19 27.27 11.34
CA GLN A 152 18.66 27.35 12.74
C GLN A 152 18.63 28.79 13.28
N ASP A 153 18.84 29.78 12.43
CA ASP A 153 18.81 31.19 12.85
C ASP A 153 17.38 31.65 13.11
N LEU A 154 16.40 31.19 12.32
CA LEU A 154 14.98 31.39 12.60
C LEU A 154 14.57 30.68 13.89
N MET A 155 15.08 29.47 14.14
CA MET A 155 14.83 28.75 15.38
C MET A 155 15.33 29.52 16.61
N LYS A 156 16.52 30.13 16.56
CA LYS A 156 17.04 30.99 17.64
C LYS A 156 16.17 32.22 17.85
N LEU A 157 15.76 32.89 16.77
CA LEU A 157 14.85 34.03 16.85
C LEU A 157 13.50 33.64 17.49
N LEU A 158 12.97 32.47 17.15
CA LEU A 158 11.74 31.94 17.73
C LEU A 158 11.88 31.56 19.21
N GLN A 159 13.08 31.20 19.68
CA GLN A 159 13.33 31.00 21.12
C GLN A 159 13.28 32.33 21.89
N GLU A 160 13.79 33.41 21.29
CA GLU A 160 13.82 34.75 21.88
C GLU A 160 12.49 35.51 21.78
N THR A 161 11.53 35.00 21.02
CA THR A 161 10.22 35.66 20.86
C THR A 161 9.49 35.85 22.19
N LYS A 162 8.87 37.03 22.36
CA LYS A 162 8.02 37.33 23.53
C LYS A 162 6.59 36.79 23.38
N SER A 163 6.22 36.35 22.18
CA SER A 163 4.89 35.79 21.91
C SER A 163 4.77 34.38 22.49
N LYS A 164 3.91 34.22 23.49
CA LYS A 164 3.59 32.89 24.06
C LYS A 164 3.02 31.93 23.02
N PHE A 165 2.22 32.44 22.08
CA PHE A 165 1.66 31.64 21.00
C PHE A 165 2.76 31.04 20.11
N LEU A 166 3.70 31.88 19.65
CA LEU A 166 4.81 31.41 18.81
C LEU A 166 5.72 30.45 19.57
N ARG A 167 6.03 30.71 20.84
CA ARG A 167 6.80 29.74 21.64
C ARG A 167 6.10 28.39 21.75
N ASN A 168 4.79 28.39 22.00
CA ASN A 168 4.01 27.17 22.14
C ASN A 168 3.93 26.38 20.83
N LEU A 169 3.92 27.06 19.68
CA LEU A 169 3.86 26.42 18.37
C LEU A 169 5.11 25.60 18.05
N PHE A 170 6.29 25.99 18.56
CA PHE A 170 7.59 25.39 18.25
C PHE A 170 8.24 24.63 19.43
N LEU A 171 7.45 24.28 20.46
CA LEU A 171 7.98 23.63 21.68
C LEU A 171 8.75 22.34 21.39
N ASN A 172 8.25 21.52 20.47
CA ASN A 172 8.86 20.22 20.15
C ASN A 172 10.18 20.41 19.37
N GLU A 173 10.21 21.39 18.48
CA GLU A 173 11.36 21.75 17.66
C GLU A 173 12.49 22.34 18.52
N PHE A 174 12.15 23.07 19.58
CA PHE A 174 13.13 23.54 20.57
C PHE A 174 13.77 22.40 21.38
N GLN A 175 13.01 21.33 21.68
CA GLN A 175 13.53 20.16 22.41
C GLN A 175 14.46 19.30 21.55
N ILE A 176 14.18 19.19 20.25
CA ILE A 176 15.02 18.42 19.31
C ILE A 176 16.39 19.10 19.09
N GLY A 177 16.44 20.44 19.15
CA GLY A 177 17.66 21.23 18.94
C GLY A 177 18.69 21.16 20.08
N THR A 178 18.31 20.72 21.29
CA THR A 178 19.21 20.67 22.46
C THR A 178 19.89 19.31 22.64
N GLU A 179 19.25 18.22 22.22
CA GLU A 179 19.78 16.85 22.46
C GLU A 179 20.80 16.37 21.42
N THR A 180 20.93 17.04 20.27
CA THR A 180 21.83 16.56 19.23
C THR A 180 22.75 17.66 18.68
N ARG A 181 24.06 17.52 18.95
CA ARG A 181 25.14 18.10 18.10
C ARG A 181 25.13 17.52 16.67
N LYS A 182 24.11 16.75 16.27
CA LYS A 182 23.95 16.17 14.95
C LYS A 182 23.06 17.10 14.12
N ARG A 183 23.46 17.33 12.86
CA ARG A 183 22.75 18.19 11.92
C ARG A 183 21.29 17.73 11.75
N ALA A 184 20.39 18.69 11.49
CA ALA A 184 18.97 18.44 11.33
C ALA A 184 18.69 17.32 10.32
N PRO A 185 17.73 16.42 10.59
CA PRO A 185 17.35 15.37 9.66
C PRO A 185 16.71 16.01 8.41
N SER A 186 17.04 15.47 7.24
CA SER A 186 16.43 15.86 5.95
C SER A 186 14.95 15.49 5.90
N LEU A 187 14.22 16.11 4.96
CA LEU A 187 12.79 15.85 4.77
C LEU A 187 12.52 14.38 4.47
N GLY A 188 13.32 13.73 3.63
CA GLY A 188 13.22 12.30 3.33
C GLY A 188 13.40 11.39 4.55
N THR A 189 14.40 11.68 5.40
CA THR A 189 14.60 10.96 6.67
C THR A 189 13.41 11.15 7.62
N GLN A 190 12.88 12.37 7.75
CA GLN A 190 11.73 12.67 8.61
C GLN A 190 10.47 11.96 8.11
N PHE A 191 10.20 12.05 6.81
CA PHE A 191 9.07 11.39 6.17
C PHE A 191 9.10 9.89 6.39
N LYS A 192 10.26 9.24 6.18
CA LYS A 192 10.46 7.81 6.45
C LYS A 192 10.10 7.45 7.89
N LYS A 193 10.62 8.19 8.89
CA LYS A 193 10.33 7.93 10.31
C LYS A 193 8.84 8.06 10.64
N SER A 194 8.18 9.09 10.12
CA SER A 194 6.74 9.29 10.32
C SER A 194 5.92 8.17 9.68
N LEU A 195 6.31 7.73 8.48
CA LEU A 195 5.66 6.60 7.81
C LEU A 195 5.86 5.30 8.58
N ASP A 196 7.08 4.99 9.04
CA ASP A 196 7.36 3.79 9.83
C ASP A 196 6.51 3.78 11.12
N SER A 197 6.37 4.92 11.79
CA SER A 197 5.50 5.08 12.96
C SER A 197 4.02 4.80 12.62
N LEU A 198 3.53 5.35 11.51
CA LEU A 198 2.18 5.09 11.01
C LEU A 198 1.95 3.60 10.72
N MET A 199 2.87 2.95 10.01
CA MET A 199 2.76 1.53 9.65
C MET A 199 2.74 0.62 10.89
N ASN A 200 3.50 0.96 11.93
CA ASN A 200 3.46 0.25 13.21
C ASN A 200 2.10 0.35 13.91
N ILE A 201 1.48 1.54 13.89
CA ILE A 201 0.12 1.74 14.44
C ILE A 201 -0.88 0.90 13.65
N LEU A 202 -0.87 0.99 12.31
CA LEU A 202 -1.78 0.23 11.44
C LEU A 202 -1.66 -1.28 11.65
N SER A 203 -0.45 -1.79 11.85
CA SER A 203 -0.17 -3.22 12.08
C SER A 203 -0.72 -3.75 13.39
N SER A 204 -0.99 -2.88 14.36
CA SER A 204 -1.59 -3.24 15.66
C SER A 204 -3.12 -3.21 15.66
N CYS A 205 -3.73 -2.74 14.58
CA CYS A 205 -5.18 -2.54 14.46
C CYS A 205 -5.82 -3.57 13.52
N GLN A 206 -7.16 -3.60 13.51
CA GLN A 206 -7.94 -4.28 12.48
C GLN A 206 -8.27 -3.26 11.37
N PRO A 207 -7.59 -3.30 10.20
CA PRO A 207 -7.78 -2.31 9.16
C PRO A 207 -9.03 -2.59 8.32
N PHE A 208 -9.66 -1.51 7.86
CA PHE A 208 -10.69 -1.53 6.82
C PHE A 208 -10.26 -0.58 5.71
N PHE A 209 -10.42 -1.01 4.46
CA PHE A 209 -9.91 -0.28 3.29
C PHE A 209 -11.07 0.25 2.46
N ILE A 210 -11.05 1.56 2.17
CA ILE A 210 -12.00 2.23 1.28
C ILE A 210 -11.21 2.81 0.11
N ARG A 211 -11.57 2.43 -1.13
CA ARG A 211 -10.95 2.96 -2.34
C ARG A 211 -11.91 3.93 -3.03
N CYS A 212 -11.56 5.20 -3.02
CA CYS A 212 -12.32 6.24 -3.71
C CYS A 212 -11.90 6.30 -5.19
N ILE A 213 -12.87 6.34 -6.11
CA ILE A 213 -12.63 6.41 -7.56
C ILE A 213 -13.20 7.70 -8.10
N LYS A 214 -12.37 8.50 -8.75
CA LYS A 214 -12.78 9.72 -9.45
C LYS A 214 -13.35 9.38 -10.83
N PRO A 215 -14.64 9.66 -11.11
CA PRO A 215 -15.27 9.24 -12.36
C PRO A 215 -14.87 10.10 -13.57
N ASN A 216 -14.50 11.37 -13.36
CA ASN A 216 -14.04 12.30 -14.40
C ASN A 216 -13.23 13.46 -13.80
N GLU A 217 -12.42 14.13 -14.63
CA GLU A 217 -11.63 15.33 -14.26
C GLU A 217 -12.47 16.60 -14.11
N TYR A 218 -13.64 16.66 -14.75
CA TYR A 218 -14.49 17.84 -14.82
C TYR A 218 -15.36 18.08 -13.57
N LYS A 219 -15.28 17.19 -12.57
CA LYS A 219 -16.08 17.24 -11.33
C LYS A 219 -17.60 17.30 -11.60
N THR A 220 -18.05 16.61 -12.65
CA THR A 220 -19.47 16.60 -13.07
C THR A 220 -20.13 15.26 -12.74
N PRO A 221 -21.40 15.25 -12.28
CA PRO A 221 -22.14 14.01 -12.09
C PRO A 221 -22.46 13.33 -13.44
N ASN A 222 -22.71 12.01 -13.43
CA ASN A 222 -23.10 11.21 -14.61
C ASN A 222 -22.12 11.22 -15.79
N ASN A 223 -20.88 11.67 -15.58
CA ASN A 223 -19.81 11.64 -16.58
C ASN A 223 -18.76 10.60 -16.17
N PHE A 224 -18.51 9.61 -17.02
CA PHE A 224 -17.65 8.47 -16.72
C PHE A 224 -16.52 8.35 -17.75
N ASP A 225 -15.32 8.73 -17.34
CA ASP A 225 -14.11 8.50 -18.11
C ASP A 225 -13.57 7.09 -17.83
N ARG A 226 -13.82 6.19 -18.79
CA ARG A 226 -13.37 4.79 -18.72
C ARG A 226 -11.86 4.67 -18.55
N ALA A 227 -11.08 5.48 -19.27
CA ALA A 227 -9.63 5.39 -19.26
C ALA A 227 -9.06 5.84 -17.91
N LEU A 228 -9.61 6.92 -17.35
CA LEU A 228 -9.26 7.42 -16.02
C LEU A 228 -9.61 6.39 -14.93
N VAL A 229 -10.82 5.82 -14.97
CA VAL A 229 -11.26 4.83 -13.97
C VAL A 229 -10.44 3.53 -14.08
N CYS A 230 -10.20 3.01 -15.29
CA CYS A 230 -9.34 1.85 -15.49
C CYS A 230 -7.90 2.09 -15.01
N ARG A 231 -7.39 3.32 -15.11
CA ARG A 231 -6.08 3.69 -14.57
C ARG A 231 -6.07 3.64 -13.03
N GLN A 232 -7.08 4.24 -12.38
CA GLN A 232 -7.21 4.21 -10.92
C GLN A 232 -7.37 2.78 -10.38
N LEU A 233 -8.15 1.92 -11.04
CA LEU A 233 -8.29 0.52 -10.65
C LEU A 233 -6.97 -0.24 -10.71
N ARG A 234 -6.12 0.04 -11.71
CA ARG A 234 -4.76 -0.52 -11.78
C ARG A 234 -3.86 0.01 -10.66
N TYR A 235 -3.89 1.32 -10.40
CA TYR A 235 -3.00 1.96 -9.41
C TYR A 235 -3.44 1.78 -7.96
N SER A 236 -4.69 1.38 -7.72
CA SER A 236 -5.22 1.12 -6.38
C SER A 236 -4.82 -0.25 -5.81
N GLY A 237 -4.11 -1.09 -6.57
CA GLY A 237 -3.75 -2.44 -6.15
C GLY A 237 -4.91 -3.45 -6.16
N MET A 238 -6.12 -3.03 -6.58
CA MET A 238 -7.32 -3.87 -6.58
C MET A 238 -7.20 -5.07 -7.53
N MET A 239 -6.54 -4.90 -8.67
CA MET A 239 -6.36 -5.98 -9.65
C MET A 239 -5.51 -7.13 -9.09
N GLU A 240 -4.50 -6.81 -8.30
CA GLU A 240 -3.63 -7.78 -7.65
C GLU A 240 -4.40 -8.58 -6.59
N THR A 241 -5.21 -7.91 -5.77
CA THR A 241 -6.09 -8.59 -4.80
C THR A 241 -7.07 -9.54 -5.48
N ILE A 242 -7.67 -9.12 -6.60
CA ILE A 242 -8.55 -9.98 -7.39
C ILE A 242 -7.78 -11.19 -7.91
N SER A 243 -6.56 -10.97 -8.44
CA SER A 243 -5.68 -12.05 -8.91
C SER A 243 -5.36 -13.06 -7.81
N ILE A 244 -4.99 -12.59 -6.60
CA ILE A 244 -4.72 -13.44 -5.44
C ILE A 244 -5.96 -14.26 -5.05
N ARG A 245 -7.12 -13.61 -4.91
CA ARG A 245 -8.37 -14.31 -4.56
C ARG A 245 -8.77 -15.33 -5.63
N ARG A 246 -8.53 -15.04 -6.91
CA ARG A 246 -8.82 -15.96 -8.03
C ARG A 246 -7.93 -17.20 -8.03
N LYS A 247 -6.70 -17.14 -7.50
CA LYS A 247 -5.84 -18.32 -7.34
C LYS A 247 -6.38 -19.29 -6.28
N GLY A 248 -7.16 -18.81 -5.31
CA GLY A 248 -7.86 -19.60 -4.31
C GLY A 248 -9.29 -19.96 -4.72
N TYR A 249 -10.21 -19.94 -3.74
CA TYR A 249 -11.65 -20.15 -3.90
C TYR A 249 -12.40 -18.84 -3.60
N PRO A 250 -12.53 -17.95 -4.61
CA PRO A 250 -13.12 -16.62 -4.42
C PRO A 250 -14.63 -16.65 -4.22
N ILE A 251 -15.32 -17.70 -4.67
CA ILE A 251 -16.77 -17.84 -4.55
C ILE A 251 -17.07 -18.73 -3.34
N ARG A 252 -17.86 -18.19 -2.41
CA ARG A 252 -18.18 -18.84 -1.14
C ARG A 252 -19.66 -18.68 -0.84
N HIS A 253 -20.33 -19.77 -0.53
CA HIS A 253 -21.73 -19.77 -0.16
C HIS A 253 -21.93 -20.56 1.12
N LEU A 254 -22.72 -20.04 2.06
CA LEU A 254 -23.25 -20.86 3.14
C LEU A 254 -24.07 -22.00 2.53
N PHE A 255 -24.07 -23.17 3.17
CA PHE A 255 -24.78 -24.34 2.62
C PHE A 255 -26.25 -24.06 2.33
N ARG A 256 -26.92 -23.32 3.22
CA ARG A 256 -28.34 -22.97 3.06
C ARG A 256 -28.57 -22.14 1.79
N ASP A 257 -27.81 -21.06 1.62
CA ASP A 257 -27.91 -20.17 0.46
C ASP A 257 -27.54 -20.90 -0.84
N PHE A 258 -26.57 -21.82 -0.76
CA PHE A 258 -26.15 -22.64 -1.88
C PHE A 258 -27.27 -23.58 -2.33
N VAL A 259 -27.89 -24.30 -1.40
CA VAL A 259 -29.01 -25.21 -1.70
C VAL A 259 -30.19 -24.43 -2.28
N ASP A 260 -30.60 -23.33 -1.65
CA ASP A 260 -31.74 -22.55 -2.15
C ASP A 260 -31.51 -22.02 -3.57
N ARG A 261 -30.27 -21.63 -3.87
CA ARG A 261 -29.89 -21.12 -5.20
C ARG A 261 -29.74 -22.21 -6.26
N TYR A 262 -29.18 -23.37 -5.91
CA TYR A 262 -28.70 -24.35 -6.89
C TYR A 262 -29.38 -25.72 -6.84
N ARG A 263 -30.32 -25.96 -5.91
CA ARG A 263 -31.03 -27.26 -5.77
C ARG A 263 -31.67 -27.78 -7.05
N LEU A 264 -32.14 -26.89 -7.94
CA LEU A 264 -32.76 -27.28 -9.21
C LEU A 264 -31.79 -27.94 -10.19
N LEU A 265 -30.47 -27.81 -9.96
CA LEU A 265 -29.44 -28.42 -10.80
C LEU A 265 -29.19 -29.89 -10.45
N ALA A 266 -29.72 -30.41 -9.33
CA ALA A 266 -29.53 -31.78 -8.91
C ALA A 266 -30.87 -32.46 -8.55
N PRO A 267 -31.15 -33.67 -9.05
CA PRO A 267 -32.41 -34.35 -8.77
C PRO A 267 -32.51 -34.79 -7.29
N GLY A 268 -33.70 -34.61 -6.71
CA GLY A 268 -33.98 -35.03 -5.33
C GLY A 268 -33.23 -34.22 -4.29
N VAL A 269 -33.11 -32.91 -4.49
CA VAL A 269 -32.70 -31.94 -3.47
C VAL A 269 -33.85 -30.96 -3.22
N GLY A 270 -34.37 -30.96 -2.00
CA GLY A 270 -35.46 -30.10 -1.56
C GLY A 270 -35.03 -28.66 -1.26
N PRO A 271 -35.98 -27.76 -0.92
CA PRO A 271 -35.67 -26.45 -0.39
C PRO A 271 -34.86 -26.55 0.92
N SER A 272 -34.02 -25.54 1.23
CA SER A 272 -33.13 -25.61 2.40
C SER A 272 -33.84 -25.73 3.74
N HIS A 273 -35.09 -25.24 3.85
CA HIS A 273 -35.90 -25.32 5.07
C HIS A 273 -36.57 -26.68 5.29
N CYS A 274 -36.61 -27.53 4.25
CA CYS A 274 -37.13 -28.91 4.34
C CYS A 274 -35.99 -29.95 4.43
N GLU A 275 -34.77 -29.56 4.10
CA GLU A 275 -33.60 -30.43 4.16
C GLU A 275 -33.04 -30.53 5.58
N MET A 276 -32.88 -31.75 6.07
CA MET A 276 -32.35 -32.03 7.41
C MET A 276 -30.83 -31.76 7.48
N ASP A 277 -30.13 -31.89 6.35
CA ASP A 277 -28.70 -31.58 6.25
C ASP A 277 -28.38 -30.84 4.93
N CYS A 278 -28.33 -29.51 5.01
CA CYS A 278 -27.95 -28.66 3.89
C CYS A 278 -26.52 -28.90 3.38
N ARG A 279 -25.61 -29.45 4.21
CA ARG A 279 -24.24 -29.75 3.79
C ARG A 279 -24.21 -30.95 2.85
N LEU A 280 -24.92 -32.02 3.18
CA LEU A 280 -25.06 -33.19 2.31
C LEU A 280 -25.76 -32.84 1.00
N ALA A 281 -26.82 -32.02 1.07
CA ALA A 281 -27.50 -31.51 -0.12
C ALA A 281 -26.56 -30.70 -1.02
N ALA A 282 -25.77 -29.78 -0.44
CA ALA A 282 -24.80 -28.99 -1.18
C ALA A 282 -23.69 -29.86 -1.82
N ASP A 283 -23.18 -30.85 -1.10
CA ASP A 283 -22.18 -31.80 -1.63
C ASP A 283 -22.77 -32.63 -2.79
N LYS A 284 -24.03 -33.09 -2.68
CA LYS A 284 -24.74 -33.79 -3.77
C LYS A 284 -24.88 -32.92 -5.01
N ILE A 285 -25.24 -31.63 -4.86
CA ILE A 285 -25.30 -30.68 -5.98
C ILE A 285 -23.91 -30.56 -6.63
N CYS A 286 -22.85 -30.35 -5.84
CA CYS A 286 -21.50 -30.22 -6.36
C CYS A 286 -21.04 -31.47 -7.11
N LYS A 287 -21.23 -32.67 -6.55
CA LYS A 287 -20.87 -33.94 -7.20
C LYS A 287 -21.62 -34.19 -8.51
N THR A 288 -22.86 -33.69 -8.61
CA THR A 288 -23.69 -33.87 -9.82
C THR A 288 -23.27 -32.90 -10.93
N VAL A 289 -22.94 -31.66 -10.58
CA VAL A 289 -22.77 -30.55 -11.55
C VAL A 289 -21.29 -30.22 -11.82
N LEU A 290 -20.42 -30.36 -10.82
CA LEU A 290 -19.03 -29.87 -10.84
C LEU A 290 -17.99 -30.98 -11.04
N ILE A 291 -18.34 -32.03 -11.81
CA ILE A 291 -17.54 -33.26 -11.97
C ILE A 291 -16.09 -32.98 -12.41
N ASN A 292 -15.86 -31.95 -13.23
CA ASN A 292 -14.54 -31.57 -13.75
C ASN A 292 -14.08 -30.18 -13.28
N GLN A 293 -14.61 -29.67 -12.17
CA GLN A 293 -14.29 -28.33 -11.65
C GLN A 293 -13.75 -28.43 -10.23
N ASP A 294 -12.76 -27.60 -9.91
CA ASP A 294 -12.20 -27.53 -8.57
C ASP A 294 -13.21 -26.89 -7.59
N TYR A 295 -13.68 -27.67 -6.62
CA TYR A 295 -14.47 -27.19 -5.48
C TYR A 295 -13.97 -27.79 -4.17
N GLN A 296 -14.32 -27.16 -3.05
CA GLN A 296 -14.08 -27.65 -1.70
C GLN A 296 -15.32 -27.47 -0.84
N ILE A 297 -15.58 -28.45 0.03
CA ILE A 297 -16.65 -28.38 1.03
C ILE A 297 -15.99 -28.12 2.39
N GLY A 298 -16.29 -26.95 2.97
CA GLY A 298 -15.80 -26.57 4.28
C GLY A 298 -16.66 -27.12 5.41
N LYS A 299 -16.56 -26.44 6.57
CA LYS A 299 -17.40 -26.69 7.75
C LYS A 299 -18.78 -26.06 7.63
N THR A 300 -18.86 -24.86 7.07
CA THR A 300 -20.11 -24.07 6.99
C THR A 300 -20.45 -23.61 5.57
N LYS A 301 -19.48 -23.68 4.65
CA LYS A 301 -19.58 -23.12 3.31
C LYS A 301 -19.13 -24.09 2.22
N VAL A 302 -19.67 -23.87 1.02
CA VAL A 302 -19.15 -24.38 -0.24
C VAL A 302 -18.18 -23.35 -0.83
N PHE A 303 -17.01 -23.81 -1.27
CA PHE A 303 -15.96 -23.02 -1.88
C PHE A 303 -15.78 -23.42 -3.34
N LEU A 304 -15.93 -22.47 -4.26
CA LEU A 304 -15.83 -22.71 -5.70
C LEU A 304 -14.69 -21.89 -6.31
N LYS A 305 -14.04 -22.48 -7.31
CA LYS A 305 -13.04 -21.81 -8.13
C LYS A 305 -13.68 -21.16 -9.34
N VAL A 306 -13.11 -20.05 -9.80
CA VAL A 306 -13.53 -19.41 -11.06
C VAL A 306 -12.72 -20.06 -12.18
N SER A 307 -13.42 -20.64 -13.16
CA SER A 307 -12.82 -21.20 -14.38
C SER A 307 -12.21 -20.13 -15.27
#